data_AF-A0AAD3SPR3-F1
#
_entry.id   AF-A0AAD3SPR3-F1
#
_cell.length_a   1.000
_cell.length_b   1.000
_cell.length_c   1.000
_cell.angle_alpha   90.00
_cell.angle_beta   90.00
_cell.angle_gamma   90.00
#
_symmetry.space_group_name_H-M   'P 1'
#
loop_
_entity.id
_entity.type
_entity.pdbx_description
1 polymer ?
#
loop_
_entity_poly.entity_id
_entity_poly.type
_entity_poly.pdbx_seq_one_letter_code
_entity_poly.pdbx_strand_id
1 'polypeptide(L)' 'MFKDDDEYTAGLERSPFVTEILNGPLPAKFKMPPLDSYDGSTDLVDHLDHFCTHLSLQGLKDSVMCQCFPLTLKKDARI' A
#
# COMPACT_ATOMS: atom_id res chain seq x y z
N MET A 1 -9.56 -26.78 -10.23
CA MET A 1 -10.15 -25.43 -10.27
C MET A 1 -9.24 -24.53 -9.45
N PHE A 2 -8.22 -23.99 -10.10
CA PHE A 2 -7.38 -22.90 -9.57
C PHE A 2 -7.40 -21.91 -10.72
N LYS A 3 -8.21 -20.87 -10.57
CA LYS A 3 -8.54 -19.96 -11.64
C LYS A 3 -7.63 -18.76 -11.46
N ASP A 4 -6.50 -18.80 -12.16
CA ASP A 4 -5.60 -17.71 -12.54
C ASP A 4 -5.72 -16.44 -11.67
N ASP A 5 -5.16 -16.49 -10.47
CA ASP A 5 -4.98 -15.31 -9.60
C ASP A 5 -3.92 -14.32 -10.16
N ASP A 6 -3.22 -14.67 -11.24
CA ASP A 6 -2.24 -13.82 -11.94
C ASP A 6 -2.87 -12.86 -12.98
N GLU A 7 -4.08 -13.14 -13.47
CA GLU A 7 -4.73 -12.29 -14.47
C GLU A 7 -5.31 -10.99 -13.85
N TYR A 8 -5.72 -11.05 -12.59
CA TYR A 8 -6.31 -9.91 -11.87
C TYR A 8 -5.27 -8.84 -11.47
N THR A 9 -4.11 -9.26 -10.99
CA THR A 9 -2.96 -8.38 -10.69
C THR A 9 -2.30 -7.83 -11.95
N ALA A 10 -2.19 -8.64 -13.02
CA ALA A 10 -1.68 -8.18 -14.32
C ALA A 10 -2.60 -7.16 -15.03
N GLY A 11 -3.91 -7.17 -14.72
CA GLY A 11 -4.86 -6.16 -15.18
C GLY A 11 -4.78 -4.85 -14.39
N LEU A 12 -4.56 -4.94 -13.08
CA LEU A 12 -4.37 -3.77 -12.20
C LEU A 12 -3.09 -2.99 -12.56
N GLU A 13 -1.97 -3.68 -12.79
CA GLU A 13 -0.69 -3.05 -13.19
C GLU A 13 -0.75 -2.36 -14.56
N ARG A 14 -1.68 -2.77 -15.44
CA ARG A 14 -1.94 -2.14 -16.74
C ARG A 14 -2.98 -1.02 -16.70
N SER A 15 -3.64 -0.81 -15.56
CA SER A 15 -4.63 0.25 -15.44
C SER A 15 -3.93 1.61 -15.35
N PRO A 16 -4.25 2.57 -16.23
CA PRO A 16 -3.64 3.90 -16.19
C PRO A 16 -3.85 4.60 -14.84
N PHE A 17 -4.96 4.29 -14.14
CA PHE A 17 -5.24 4.80 -12.79
C PHE A 17 -4.26 4.26 -11.74
N VAL A 18 -3.99 2.95 -11.76
CA VAL A 18 -3.05 2.32 -10.81
C VAL A 18 -1.63 2.77 -11.12
N THR A 19 -1.25 2.85 -12.40
CA THR A 19 0.05 3.35 -12.82
C THR A 19 0.26 4.81 -12.38
N GLU A 20 -0.74 5.67 -12.50
CA GLU A 20 -0.70 7.06 -12.04
C GLU A 20 -0.52 7.15 -10.52
N ILE A 21 -1.27 6.33 -9.77
CA ILE A 21 -1.15 6.30 -8.31
C ILE A 21 0.20 5.73 -7.89
N LEU A 22 0.70 4.64 -8.47
CA LEU A 22 1.96 4.01 -8.02
C LEU A 22 3.21 4.79 -8.46
N ASN A 23 3.19 5.42 -9.63
CA ASN A 23 4.34 6.15 -10.18
C ASN A 23 4.29 7.67 -9.96
N GLY A 24 3.24 8.17 -9.31
CA GLY A 24 3.13 9.58 -8.96
C GLY A 24 4.31 10.07 -8.09
N PRO A 25 4.67 11.36 -8.17
CA PRO A 25 5.78 11.88 -7.39
C PRO A 25 5.45 11.90 -5.89
N LEU A 26 6.32 11.27 -5.08
CA LEU A 26 6.29 11.43 -3.64
C LEU A 26 6.70 12.87 -3.27
N PRO A 27 6.10 13.47 -2.22
CA PRO A 27 6.55 14.76 -1.71
C PRO A 27 8.04 14.75 -1.37
N ALA A 28 8.80 15.78 -1.76
CA ALA A 28 10.26 15.82 -1.59
C ALA A 28 10.76 15.70 -0.14
N LYS A 29 9.89 15.92 0.86
CA LYS A 29 10.17 15.78 2.29
C LYS A 29 9.48 14.58 2.92
N PHE A 30 8.90 13.69 2.12
CA PHE A 30 8.25 12.48 2.60
C PHE A 30 9.30 11.62 3.31
N LYS A 31 8.99 11.27 4.55
CA LYS A 31 9.72 10.26 5.29
C LYS A 31 8.74 9.15 5.56
N MET A 32 9.17 7.92 5.25
CA MET A 32 8.40 6.76 5.65
C MET A 32 8.18 6.83 7.16
N PRO A 33 6.95 6.74 7.64
CA PRO A 33 6.73 6.71 9.07
C PRO A 33 7.28 5.41 9.66
N PRO A 34 7.62 5.41 10.96
CA PRO A 34 8.00 4.19 11.68
C PRO A 34 6.76 3.34 11.97
N LEU A 35 6.08 2.88 10.92
CA LEU A 35 5.01 1.91 11.03
C LEU A 35 5.61 0.51 11.10
N ASP A 36 5.11 -0.30 12.05
CA ASP A 36 5.45 -1.70 12.12
C ASP A 36 5.08 -2.41 10.83
N SER A 37 5.98 -3.27 10.37
CA SER A 37 5.73 -4.06 9.18
C SER A 37 4.69 -5.14 9.49
N TYR A 38 3.56 -5.12 8.78
CA TYR A 38 2.52 -6.12 8.88
C TYR A 38 3.02 -7.47 8.38
N ASP A 39 2.86 -8.50 9.21
CA ASP A 39 3.37 -9.85 8.98
C ASP A 39 2.28 -10.93 8.96
N GLY A 40 1.02 -10.53 8.90
CA GLY A 40 -0.10 -11.46 8.90
C GLY A 40 -0.57 -11.88 10.29
N SER A 41 0.10 -11.42 11.36
CA SER A 41 -0.22 -11.81 12.74
C SER A 41 -1.34 -10.98 13.38
N THR A 42 -1.48 -9.73 12.96
CA THR A 42 -2.54 -8.81 13.43
C THR A 42 -3.69 -8.77 12.43
N ASP A 43 -4.80 -8.12 12.79
CA ASP A 43 -5.90 -7.90 11.85
C ASP A 43 -5.50 -6.89 10.76
N LEU A 44 -5.80 -7.22 9.49
CA LEU A 44 -5.49 -6.37 8.33
C LEU A 44 -6.23 -5.02 8.40
N VAL A 45 -7.47 -5.01 8.89
CA VAL A 45 -8.31 -3.82 8.95
C VAL A 45 -7.78 -2.87 10.04
N ASP A 46 -7.41 -3.41 11.19
CA ASP A 46 -6.74 -2.65 12.25
C ASP A 46 -5.40 -2.05 11.79
N HIS A 47 -4.58 -2.83 11.07
CA HIS A 47 -3.34 -2.33 10.48
C HIS A 47 -3.60 -1.21 9.47
N LEU A 48 -4.63 -1.37 8.61
CA LEU A 48 -5.04 -0.34 7.65
C LEU A 48 -5.52 0.94 8.33
N ASP A 49 -6.34 0.83 9.38
CA ASP A 49 -6.81 1.98 10.14
C ASP A 49 -5.64 2.74 10.77
N HIS A 50 -4.72 2.01 11.39
CA HIS A 50 -3.54 2.59 12.03
C HIS A 50 -2.62 3.27 11.01
N PHE A 51 -2.43 2.64 9.85
CA PHE A 51 -1.70 3.20 8.71
C PHE A 51 -2.34 4.49 8.18
N CYS A 52 -3.63 4.45 7.85
CA CYS A 52 -4.37 5.58 7.32
C CYS A 52 -4.42 6.75 8.32
N THR A 53 -4.68 6.47 9.60
CA THR A 53 -4.67 7.48 10.66
C THR A 53 -3.30 8.13 10.77
N HIS A 54 -2.22 7.34 10.77
CA HIS A 54 -0.87 7.88 10.89
C HIS A 54 -0.49 8.78 9.72
N LEU A 55 -0.76 8.37 8.47
CA LEU A 55 -0.46 9.17 7.29
C LEU A 55 -1.37 10.39 7.16
N SER A 56 -2.63 10.29 7.60
CA SER A 56 -3.55 11.43 7.67
C SER A 56 -3.05 12.52 8.62
N LEU A 57 -2.50 12.12 9.77
CA LEU A 57 -1.88 13.06 10.73
C LEU A 57 -0.65 13.78 10.13
N GLN A 58 0.04 13.16 9.17
CA GLN A 58 1.15 13.78 8.44
C GLN A 58 0.68 14.67 7.27
N GLY A 59 -0.64 14.76 7.02
CA GLY A 59 -1.20 15.54 5.92
C GLY A 59 -0.93 14.95 4.54
N LEU A 60 -0.73 13.64 4.47
CA LEU A 60 -0.50 12.94 3.20
C LEU A 60 -1.82 12.69 2.49
N LYS A 61 -1.76 12.64 1.16
CA LYS A 61 -2.92 12.34 0.31
C LYS A 61 -3.05 10.84 0.11
N ASP A 62 -4.26 10.38 -0.13
CA ASP A 62 -4.59 8.97 -0.36
C ASP A 62 -3.70 8.32 -1.43
N SER A 63 -3.35 9.03 -2.50
CA SER A 63 -2.43 8.53 -3.54
C SER A 63 -1.06 8.14 -2.97
N VAL A 64 -0.52 8.94 -2.04
CA VAL A 64 0.75 8.67 -1.37
C VAL A 64 0.59 7.53 -0.37
N MET A 65 -0.57 7.44 0.30
CA MET A 65 -0.88 6.33 1.20
C MET A 65 -0.92 5.01 0.44
N CYS A 66 -1.58 4.95 -0.71
CA CYS A 66 -1.62 3.77 -1.58
C CYS A 66 -0.22 3.36 -2.07
N GLN A 67 0.65 4.32 -2.41
CA GLN A 67 2.05 4.04 -2.77
C GLN A 67 2.86 3.44 -1.62
N CYS A 68 2.62 3.89 -0.39
CA CYS A 68 3.43 3.52 0.77
C CYS A 68 2.96 2.24 1.44
N PHE A 69 1.69 1.87 1.29
CA PHE A 69 1.11 0.71 1.96
C PHE A 69 1.86 -0.60 1.68
N PRO A 70 2.24 -0.93 0.42
CA PRO A 70 3.01 -2.14 0.12
C PRO A 70 4.38 -2.19 0.83
N LEU A 71 4.93 -1.04 1.18
CA LEU A 71 6.22 -0.93 1.89
C LEU A 71 6.10 -1.34 3.36
N THR A 72 4.88 -1.31 3.92
CA THR A 72 4.59 -1.77 5.28
C THR A 72 4.38 -3.27 5.37
N LEU A 73 4.37 -4.02 4.26
CA LEU A 73 4.15 -5.48 4.28
C LEU A 73 5.49 -6.24 4.37
N LYS A 74 5.59 -7.20 5.30
CA LYS A 74 6.68 -8.19 5.31
C LYS A 74 6.54 -9.16 4.13
N LYS A 75 7.65 -9.79 3.73
CA LYS A 75 7.70 -10.68 2.56
C LYS A 75 6.64 -11.80 2.59
N ASP A 76 6.38 -12.38 3.76
CA ASP A 76 5.38 -13.44 3.90
C ASP A 76 3.93 -12.93 3.85
N ALA A 77 3.73 -11.61 3.96
CA ALA A 77 2.43 -10.93 3.80
C ALA A 77 2.30 -10.20 2.45
N ARG A 78 3.33 -10.28 1.59
CA ARG A 78 3.25 -9.82 0.19
C ARG A 78 2.69 -10.96 -0.63
N ILE A 79 1.49 -10.76 -1.15
CA ILE A 79 0.88 -11.63 -2.17
C ILE A 79 1.66 -11.58 -3.48
#